data_AF-A0A127EUJ1-F1
#
_entry.id   AF-A0A127EUJ1-F1
#
_cell.length_a   1.000
_cell.length_b   1.000
_cell.length_c   1.000
_cell.angle_alpha   90.00
_cell.angle_beta   90.00
_cell.angle_gamma   90.00
#
_symmetry.space_group_name_H-M   'P 1'
#
loop_
_entity.id
_entity.type
_entity.pdbx_description
1 polymer ?
#
loop_
_entity_poly.entity_id
_entity_poly.type
_entity_poly.pdbx_seq_one_letter_code
_entity_poly.pdbx_strand_id
1 'polypeptide(L)'
;MRYMQLAIAGMFLIVGTLAAGAHCSTPTTPSCAEKSARLDDRWEFDRCRREMESYKSEIGIYGECVRGEARNQVENAAREYNAAVESFNRRVRGGP
;
A
#
# COMPACT_ATOMS: atom_id res chain seq x y z
N MET A 1 48.65 -18.12 -30.81
CA MET A 1 48.25 -19.07 -29.73
C MET A 1 47.46 -18.28 -28.70
N ARG A 2 46.13 -18.47 -28.64
CA ARG A 2 45.36 -19.02 -27.48
C ARG A 2 45.73 -18.27 -26.18
N TYR A 3 44.83 -17.51 -25.54
CA TYR A 3 43.71 -18.06 -24.78
C TYR A 3 42.40 -17.25 -24.90
N MET A 4 41.38 -17.98 -25.29
CA MET A 4 39.96 -17.71 -25.13
C MET A 4 39.55 -18.13 -23.72
N GLN A 5 39.07 -17.22 -22.86
CA GLN A 5 38.15 -17.45 -21.74
C GLN A 5 37.60 -16.09 -21.28
N LEU A 6 36.36 -15.86 -20.88
CA LEU A 6 35.11 -16.62 -20.81
C LEU A 6 34.05 -15.55 -20.49
N ALA A 7 32.85 -15.72 -21.05
CA ALA A 7 31.70 -14.89 -20.74
C ALA A 7 31.43 -14.84 -19.22
N ILE A 8 31.16 -13.64 -18.70
CA ILE A 8 30.27 -13.53 -17.55
C ILE A 8 29.18 -12.56 -17.97
N ALA A 9 28.08 -13.16 -18.42
CA ALA A 9 26.78 -12.53 -18.51
C ALA A 9 26.48 -11.88 -17.17
N GLY A 10 26.65 -10.57 -17.08
CA GLY A 10 26.15 -9.75 -15.98
C GLY A 10 24.64 -9.64 -16.11
N MET A 11 23.94 -10.74 -15.87
CA MET A 11 22.50 -10.74 -15.62
C MET A 11 22.32 -9.97 -14.31
N PHE A 12 22.09 -8.66 -14.44
CA PHE A 12 21.58 -7.85 -13.35
C PHE A 12 20.23 -8.44 -12.98
N LEU A 13 20.23 -9.29 -11.95
CA LEU A 13 19.03 -9.63 -11.22
C LEU A 13 18.54 -8.31 -10.62
N ILE A 14 17.65 -7.64 -11.36
CA ILE A 14 16.75 -6.67 -10.77
C ILE A 14 15.93 -7.49 -9.78
N VAL A 15 16.43 -7.59 -8.55
CA VAL A 15 15.64 -7.98 -7.40
C VAL A 15 14.63 -6.86 -7.28
N GLY A 16 13.51 -7.02 -8.00
CA GLY A 16 12.33 -6.21 -7.79
C GLY A 16 11.99 -6.41 -6.34
N THR A 17 12.27 -5.41 -5.51
CA THR A 17 11.67 -5.29 -4.21
C THR A 17 10.18 -5.28 -4.48
N LEU A 18 9.54 -6.44 -4.31
CA LEU A 18 8.10 -6.50 -4.10
C LEU A 18 7.92 -5.71 -2.80
N ALA A 19 7.70 -4.41 -2.94
CA ALA A 19 7.02 -3.65 -1.94
C ALA A 19 5.69 -4.38 -1.79
N ALA A 20 5.63 -5.29 -0.83
CA ALA A 20 4.39 -5.82 -0.33
C ALA A 20 3.67 -4.60 0.27
N GLY A 21 3.00 -3.86 -0.61
CA GLY A 21 2.07 -2.83 -0.20
C GLY A 21 1.05 -3.58 0.63
N ALA A 22 1.04 -3.30 1.93
CA ALA A 22 0.00 -3.76 2.81
C ALA A 22 -1.28 -3.04 2.37
N HIS A 23 -1.92 -3.52 1.31
CA HIS A 23 -3.09 -2.87 0.73
C HIS A 23 -4.20 -2.80 1.77
N CYS A 24 -4.70 -1.60 2.02
CA CYS A 24 -5.81 -1.37 2.91
C CYS A 24 -7.07 -2.08 2.38
N SER A 25 -7.55 -3.07 3.11
CA SER A 25 -8.80 -3.76 2.81
C SER A 25 -9.98 -2.97 3.33
N THR A 26 -10.88 -2.58 2.43
CA THR A 26 -12.14 -1.93 2.81
C THR A 26 -12.98 -2.92 3.63
N PRO A 27 -13.51 -2.53 4.81
CA PRO A 27 -14.35 -3.41 5.60
C PRO A 27 -15.69 -3.67 4.91
N THR A 28 -16.21 -4.87 5.07
CA THR A 28 -17.48 -5.29 4.47
C THR A 28 -18.65 -4.85 5.34
N THR A 29 -19.69 -4.30 4.71
CA THR A 29 -20.94 -3.95 5.41
C THR A 29 -21.50 -5.17 6.14
N PRO A 30 -21.89 -5.06 7.41
CA PRO A 30 -22.45 -6.19 8.14
C PRO A 30 -23.81 -6.58 7.57
N SER A 31 -24.05 -7.88 7.47
CA SER A 31 -25.30 -8.42 6.90
C SER A 31 -26.55 -7.90 7.60
N CYS A 32 -26.48 -7.54 8.88
CA CYS A 32 -27.61 -7.00 9.62
C CYS A 32 -28.09 -5.62 9.10
N ALA A 33 -27.19 -4.84 8.48
CA ALA A 33 -27.53 -3.56 7.86
C ALA A 33 -28.08 -3.70 6.44
N GLU A 34 -27.78 -4.82 5.76
CA GLU A 34 -28.28 -5.11 4.41
C GLU A 34 -29.64 -5.82 4.40
N LYS A 35 -30.03 -6.41 5.53
CA LYS A 35 -31.32 -7.07 5.67
C LYS A 35 -32.46 -6.05 5.66
N SER A 36 -33.49 -6.32 4.85
CA SER A 36 -34.74 -5.57 4.85
C SER A 36 -35.70 -5.98 5.96
N ALA A 37 -35.42 -7.09 6.65
CA ALA A 37 -36.19 -7.54 7.80
C ALA A 37 -36.00 -6.58 8.97
N ARG A 38 -37.08 -6.33 9.71
CA ARG A 38 -37.05 -5.51 10.92
C ARG A 38 -36.32 -6.28 12.03
N LEU A 39 -35.70 -5.54 12.94
CA LEU A 39 -35.12 -6.10 14.16
C LEU A 39 -36.26 -6.25 15.16
N ASP A 40 -36.88 -7.43 15.20
CA ASP A 40 -38.18 -7.63 15.85
C ASP A 40 -38.06 -8.12 17.30
N ASP A 41 -36.86 -8.48 17.72
CA ASP A 41 -36.55 -8.82 19.10
C ASP A 41 -35.26 -8.20 19.62
N ARG A 42 -35.10 -8.25 20.95
CA ARG A 42 -33.96 -7.67 21.66
C ARG A 42 -32.64 -8.33 21.27
N TRP A 43 -32.65 -9.64 21.02
CA TRP A 43 -31.43 -10.37 20.69
C TRP A 43 -30.90 -9.99 19.30
N GLU A 44 -31.79 -9.89 18.30
CA GLU A 44 -31.46 -9.42 16.97
C GLU A 44 -30.93 -7.98 17.00
N PHE A 45 -31.60 -7.10 17.76
CA PHE A 45 -31.15 -5.73 17.95
C PHE A 45 -29.76 -5.66 18.58
N ASP A 46 -29.55 -6.34 19.71
CA ASP A 46 -28.27 -6.31 20.41
C ASP A 46 -27.14 -6.93 19.59
N ARG A 47 -27.44 -7.98 18.81
CA ARG A 47 -26.49 -8.57 17.87
C ARG A 47 -26.13 -7.58 16.76
N CYS A 48 -27.12 -6.98 16.09
CA CYS A 48 -26.85 -6.03 15.01
C CYS A 48 -26.10 -4.81 15.51
N ARG A 49 -26.42 -4.30 16.72
CA ARG A 49 -25.65 -3.23 17.35
C ARG A 49 -24.17 -3.59 17.50
N ARG A 50 -23.86 -4.81 17.96
CA ARG A 50 -22.45 -5.27 18.06
C ARG A 50 -21.77 -5.37 16.71
N GLU A 51 -22.46 -5.86 15.68
CA GLU A 51 -21.93 -5.92 14.31
C GLU A 51 -21.64 -4.50 13.77
N MET A 52 -22.53 -3.54 14.00
CA MET A 52 -22.34 -2.14 13.60
C MET A 52 -21.18 -1.45 14.34
N GLU A 53 -21.01 -1.71 15.64
CA GLU A 53 -19.86 -1.17 16.39
C GLU A 53 -18.53 -1.78 15.91
N SER A 54 -18.51 -3.08 15.59
CA SER A 54 -17.34 -3.72 14.96
C SER A 54 -17.02 -3.06 13.63
N TYR A 55 -18.02 -2.90 12.77
CA TYR A 55 -17.87 -2.27 11.46
C TYR A 55 -17.32 -0.84 11.55
N LYS A 56 -17.82 -0.04 12.52
CA LYS A 56 -17.29 1.29 12.79
C LYS A 56 -15.82 1.27 13.20
N SER A 57 -15.42 0.32 14.05
CA SER A 57 -14.02 0.15 14.44
C SER A 57 -13.14 -0.20 13.24
N GLU A 58 -13.60 -1.11 12.38
CA GLU A 58 -12.89 -1.52 11.17
C GLU A 58 -12.75 -0.37 10.16
N ILE A 59 -13.76 0.49 10.02
CA ILE A 59 -13.67 1.73 9.22
C ILE A 59 -12.55 2.64 9.76
N GLY A 60 -12.42 2.76 11.08
CA GLY A 60 -11.35 3.54 11.71
C GLY A 60 -9.96 3.01 11.34
N ILE A 61 -9.77 1.69 11.47
CA ILE A 61 -8.52 1.00 11.10
C ILE A 61 -8.23 1.18 9.60
N TYR A 62 -9.24 1.03 8.74
CA TYR A 62 -9.11 1.24 7.31
C TYR A 62 -8.67 2.69 6.98
N GLY A 63 -9.29 3.69 7.62
CA GLY A 63 -8.93 5.09 7.42
C GLY A 63 -7.51 5.43 7.90
N GLU A 64 -7.04 4.80 8.98
CA GLU A 64 -5.64 4.91 9.41
C GLU A 64 -4.68 4.28 8.42
N CYS A 65 -4.99 3.09 7.93
CA CYS A 65 -4.22 2.41 6.90
C CYS A 65 -4.08 3.28 5.64
N VAL A 66 -5.20 3.79 5.10
CA VAL A 66 -5.21 4.60 3.86
C VAL A 66 -4.36 5.86 4.02
N ARG A 67 -4.45 6.52 5.17
CA ARG A 67 -3.61 7.69 5.47
C ARG A 67 -2.13 7.33 5.55
N GLY A 68 -1.80 6.19 6.15
CA GLY A 68 -0.43 5.68 6.23
C GLY A 68 0.15 5.38 4.84
N GLU A 69 -0.60 4.67 3.99
CA GLU A 69 -0.20 4.39 2.61
C GLU A 69 0.00 5.68 1.81
N ALA A 70 -0.96 6.60 1.84
CA ALA A 70 -0.88 7.86 1.11
C ALA A 70 0.35 8.67 1.53
N ARG A 71 0.62 8.75 2.83
CA ARG A 71 1.83 9.40 3.35
C ARG A 71 3.11 8.75 2.82
N ASN A 72 3.19 7.42 2.89
CA ASN A 72 4.37 6.69 2.40
C ASN A 72 4.59 6.91 0.90
N GLN A 73 3.52 6.91 0.09
CA GLN A 73 3.61 7.18 -1.34
C GLN A 73 4.12 8.59 -1.63
N VAL A 74 3.63 9.61 -0.91
CA VAL A 74 4.10 10.98 -1.04
C VAL A 74 5.56 11.11 -0.64
N GLU A 75 5.96 10.50 0.48
CA GLU A 75 7.36 10.51 0.92
C GLU A 75 8.29 9.80 -0.08
N ASN A 76 7.84 8.68 -0.68
CA ASN A 76 8.59 7.98 -1.74
C ASN A 76 8.75 8.88 -2.97
N ALA A 77 7.66 9.48 -3.46
CA ALA A 77 7.68 10.37 -4.62
C ALA A 77 8.57 11.59 -4.40
N ALA A 78 8.56 12.18 -3.19
CA ALA A 78 9.44 13.28 -2.82
C ALA A 78 10.92 12.87 -2.84
N ARG A 79 11.26 11.67 -2.35
CA ARG A 79 12.64 11.14 -2.41
C ARG A 79 13.08 10.90 -3.85
N GLU A 80 12.22 10.33 -4.69
CA GLU A 80 12.50 10.12 -6.11
C GLU A 80 12.73 11.44 -6.85
N TYR A 81 11.89 12.44 -6.60
CA TYR A 81 12.05 13.77 -7.14
C TYR A 81 13.40 14.39 -6.75
N ASN A 82 13.75 14.36 -5.46
CA ASN A 82 15.03 14.90 -5.00
C ASN A 82 16.22 14.18 -5.63
N ALA A 83 16.16 12.85 -5.75
CA ALA A 83 17.19 12.07 -6.43
C ALA A 83 17.33 12.46 -7.92
N ALA A 84 16.21 12.75 -8.61
CA ALA A 84 16.21 13.24 -9.98
C ALA A 84 16.84 14.65 -10.08
N VAL A 85 16.51 15.56 -9.17
CA VAL A 85 17.11 16.90 -9.08
C VAL A 85 18.61 16.83 -8.82
N GLU A 86 19.06 15.97 -7.90
CA GLU A 86 20.49 15.75 -7.64
C GLU A 86 21.21 15.22 -8.89
N SER A 87 20.61 14.24 -9.56
CA SER A 87 21.16 13.68 -10.81
C SER A 87 21.28 14.74 -11.90
N PHE A 88 20.24 15.56 -12.06
CA PHE A 88 20.26 16.72 -12.97
C PHE A 88 21.39 17.69 -12.60
N ASN A 89 21.46 18.11 -11.34
CA ASN A 89 22.47 19.04 -10.84
C ASN A 89 23.90 18.52 -11.04
N ARG A 90 24.14 17.22 -10.87
CA ARG A 90 25.43 16.60 -11.19
C ARG A 90 25.77 16.71 -12.68
N ARG A 91 24.80 16.47 -13.57
CA ARG A 91 25.01 16.57 -15.03
C ARG A 91 25.32 17.99 -15.48
N VAL A 92 24.63 19.00 -14.94
CA VAL A 92 24.90 20.40 -15.32
C VAL A 92 26.17 20.98 -14.69
N ARG A 93 26.59 20.49 -13.51
CA ARG A 93 27.85 20.91 -12.86
C ARG A 93 29.09 20.18 -13.39
N GLY A 94 28.91 18.98 -13.96
CA GLY A 94 29.93 18.19 -14.63
C GLY A 94 29.71 18.13 -16.15
N GLY A 95 29.37 19.26 -16.77
CA GLY A 95 29.53 19.39 -18.22
C GLY A 95 31.00 19.12 -18.61
N PRO A 96 31.30 18.80 -19.89
CA PRO A 96 32.68 18.64 -20.34
C PRO A 96 33.59 19.80 -19.91
#